data_AF-A0A929TF32-F1
#
_entry.id   AF-A0A929TF32-F1
#
_cell.length_a   1.000
_cell.length_b   1.000
_cell.length_c   1.000
_cell.angle_alpha   90.00
_cell.angle_beta   90.00
_cell.angle_gamma   90.00
#
_symmetry.space_group_name_H-M   'P 1'
#
loop_
_entity.id
_entity.type
_entity.pdbx_description
1 polymer ?
#
loop_
_entity_poly.entity_id
_entity_poly.type
_entity_poly.pdbx_seq_one_letter_code
_entity_poly.pdbx_strand_id
1 'polypeptide(L)'
;TEAIEKEKPDFVLSIGQAGGREGITSERVAINIDDARIPDNEGNQPIDEPIFSDGANAYFSTLPVKAMVEAIRREGLPSSLSNSAGTYVCNHLMYGVLYFLNKNDCQVGNGHLQYKDSCLLNDGEEKRQAVKAGFIHVPYLPEQTKNQKNLPSLPLLDMVRGLEAAICAIAENEVDLKKAYGCEC
;
A
#
# COMPACT_ATOMS: atom_id res chain seq x y z
N THR A 1 9.40 7.35 8.08
CA THR A 1 8.91 8.60 7.44
C THR A 1 10.05 9.47 6.94
N GLU A 2 11.26 9.38 7.52
CA GLU A 2 12.47 10.11 7.07
C GLU A 2 12.70 10.09 5.55
N ALA A 3 12.53 8.94 4.90
CA ALA A 3 12.67 8.82 3.44
C ALA A 3 11.67 9.69 2.66
N ILE A 4 10.44 9.84 3.16
CA ILE A 4 9.39 10.66 2.52
C ILE A 4 9.77 12.14 2.61
N GLU A 5 10.24 12.58 3.78
CA GLU A 5 10.63 13.98 4.02
C GLU A 5 11.87 14.37 3.20
N LYS A 6 12.84 13.45 3.10
CA LYS A 6 14.07 13.66 2.35
C LYS A 6 13.85 13.67 0.84
N GLU A 7 13.21 12.63 0.31
CA GLU A 7 13.10 12.43 -1.14
C GLU A 7 11.94 13.22 -1.75
N LYS A 8 10.99 13.69 -0.92
CA LYS A 8 9.81 14.46 -1.33
C LYS A 8 9.10 13.81 -2.53
N PRO A 9 8.67 12.54 -2.45
CA PRO A 9 8.13 11.83 -3.61
C PRO A 9 6.74 12.34 -4.02
N ASP A 10 6.34 12.05 -5.26
CA ASP A 10 4.94 12.21 -5.72
C ASP A 10 4.05 11.05 -5.25
N PHE A 11 4.63 9.86 -5.09
CA PHE A 11 3.96 8.68 -4.53
C PHE A 11 4.92 7.77 -3.75
N VAL A 12 4.38 7.02 -2.79
CA VAL A 12 5.07 6.01 -2.00
C VAL A 12 4.44 4.65 -2.27
N LEU A 13 5.20 3.73 -2.87
CA LEU A 13 4.79 2.35 -3.06
C LEU A 13 5.66 1.45 -2.18
N SER A 14 5.09 0.91 -1.11
CA SER A 14 5.75 -0.08 -0.27
C SER A 14 5.51 -1.49 -0.81
N ILE A 15 6.48 -2.38 -0.62
CA ILE A 15 6.43 -3.76 -1.13
C ILE A 15 6.77 -4.73 0.00
N GLY A 16 5.98 -5.80 0.13
CA GLY A 16 6.21 -6.88 1.09
C GLY A 16 6.00 -8.25 0.46
N GLN A 17 6.52 -9.28 1.11
CA GLN A 17 6.31 -10.66 0.68
C GLN A 17 5.09 -11.26 1.39
N ALA A 18 4.16 -11.83 0.63
CA ALA A 18 3.05 -12.62 1.15
C ALA A 18 3.14 -14.06 0.66
N GLY A 19 3.69 -14.92 1.52
CA GLY A 19 3.76 -16.34 1.26
C GLY A 19 2.39 -16.98 1.04
N GLY A 20 2.29 -17.84 0.02
CA GLY A 20 1.05 -18.56 -0.31
C GLY A 20 0.10 -17.82 -1.25
N ARG A 21 0.37 -16.56 -1.62
CA ARG A 21 -0.38 -15.90 -2.70
C ARG A 21 0.07 -16.40 -4.07
N GLU A 22 -0.87 -16.48 -5.02
CA GLU A 22 -0.62 -16.97 -6.38
C GLU A 22 -0.01 -15.92 -7.31
N GLY A 23 -0.03 -14.64 -6.92
CA GLY A 23 0.42 -13.53 -7.76
C GLY A 23 0.63 -12.23 -7.00
N ILE A 24 0.90 -11.17 -7.77
CA ILE A 24 1.17 -9.83 -7.25
C ILE A 24 -0.16 -9.19 -6.84
N THR A 25 -0.22 -8.63 -5.65
CA THR A 25 -1.48 -8.15 -5.07
C THR A 25 -1.35 -6.72 -4.59
N SER A 26 -2.17 -5.84 -5.15
CA SER A 26 -2.28 -4.47 -4.64
C SER A 26 -3.18 -4.50 -3.40
N GLU A 27 -2.82 -3.79 -2.34
CA GLU A 27 -3.59 -3.74 -1.10
C GLU A 27 -4.56 -2.57 -1.11
N ARG A 28 -5.85 -2.85 -0.87
CA ARG A 28 -6.89 -1.83 -0.81
C ARG A 28 -6.81 -1.01 0.48
N VAL A 29 -6.50 -1.63 1.60
CA VAL A 29 -6.69 -1.07 2.94
C VAL A 29 -5.66 -1.59 3.93
N ALA A 30 -5.21 -0.70 4.81
CA ALA A 30 -4.47 -1.02 6.03
C ALA A 30 -5.34 -0.75 7.26
N ILE A 31 -5.23 -1.59 8.27
CA ILE A 31 -6.04 -1.53 9.50
C ILE A 31 -5.16 -1.17 10.70
N ASN A 32 -5.71 -0.48 11.69
CA ASN A 32 -4.99 0.01 12.86
C ASN A 32 -4.80 -1.08 13.93
N ILE A 33 -4.12 -2.16 13.59
CA ILE A 33 -3.81 -3.24 14.52
C ILE A 33 -2.48 -3.91 14.18
N ASP A 34 -1.70 -4.15 15.22
CA ASP A 34 -0.59 -5.09 15.24
C ASP A 34 -1.02 -6.33 16.03
N ASP A 35 -1.07 -7.46 15.32
CA ASP A 35 -1.35 -8.78 15.89
C ASP A 35 -0.38 -9.79 15.26
N ALA A 36 0.78 -9.90 15.90
CA ALA A 36 1.95 -10.61 15.40
C ALA A 36 1.96 -12.07 15.86
N ARG A 37 1.60 -12.99 14.95
CA ARG A 37 1.69 -14.44 15.20
C ARG A 37 3.12 -14.93 15.48
N ILE A 38 4.13 -14.24 14.98
CA ILE A 38 5.55 -14.54 15.19
C ILE A 38 6.30 -13.25 15.55
N PRO A 39 7.40 -13.29 16.33
CA PRO A 39 8.22 -12.10 16.57
C PRO A 39 8.80 -11.53 15.27
N ASP A 40 8.98 -10.22 15.21
CA ASP A 40 9.78 -9.56 14.17
C ASP A 40 11.29 -9.83 14.34
N ASN A 41 12.11 -9.22 13.48
CA ASN A 41 13.56 -9.41 13.50
C ASN A 41 14.24 -8.83 14.75
N GLU A 42 13.57 -7.94 15.49
CA GLU A 42 14.05 -7.38 16.76
C GLU A 42 13.45 -8.10 17.98
N GLY A 43 12.59 -9.10 17.74
CA GLY A 43 11.93 -9.89 18.78
C GLY A 43 10.62 -9.29 19.29
N ASN A 44 10.11 -8.22 18.69
CA ASN A 44 8.82 -7.64 19.08
C ASN A 44 7.68 -8.52 18.59
N GLN A 45 6.71 -8.77 19.46
CA GLN A 45 5.52 -9.56 19.13
C GLN A 45 4.26 -8.93 19.77
N PRO A 46 3.82 -7.76 19.28
CA PRO A 46 2.59 -7.11 19.76
C PRO A 46 1.37 -7.98 19.46
N ILE A 47 0.41 -8.00 20.39
CA ILE A 47 -0.83 -8.80 20.28
C ILE A 47 -2.03 -7.89 20.57
N ASP A 48 -2.89 -7.73 19.57
CA ASP A 48 -4.10 -6.90 19.64
C ASP A 48 -3.85 -5.44 20.07
N GLU A 49 -2.74 -4.86 19.59
CA GLU A 49 -2.37 -3.48 19.92
C GLU A 49 -2.66 -2.52 18.75
N PRO A 50 -3.16 -1.30 19.00
CA PRO A 50 -3.30 -0.30 17.95
C PRO A 50 -1.91 0.17 17.51
N ILE A 51 -1.71 0.33 16.19
CA ILE A 51 -0.47 0.87 15.62
C ILE A 51 -0.29 2.33 16.08
N PHE A 52 -1.34 3.15 15.94
CA PHE A 52 -1.39 4.52 16.46
C PHE A 52 -2.69 4.75 17.22
N SER A 53 -2.59 5.14 18.50
CA SER A 53 -3.74 5.34 19.39
C SER A 53 -4.66 6.49 18.96
N ASP A 54 -4.16 7.45 18.17
CA ASP A 54 -4.89 8.62 17.67
C ASP A 54 -5.18 8.54 16.15
N GLY A 55 -5.01 7.35 15.57
CA GLY A 55 -5.29 7.07 14.16
C GLY A 55 -6.71 6.54 13.91
N ALA A 56 -7.19 6.63 12.67
CA ALA A 56 -8.47 6.05 12.27
C ALA A 56 -8.42 4.51 12.28
N ASN A 57 -9.57 3.83 12.33
CA ASN A 57 -9.58 2.35 12.36
C ASN A 57 -8.90 1.72 11.14
N ALA A 58 -8.94 2.40 9.99
CA ALA A 58 -8.33 1.94 8.75
C ALA A 58 -8.04 3.11 7.82
N TYR A 59 -7.06 2.92 6.93
CA TYR A 59 -6.78 3.82 5.81
C TYR A 59 -6.82 3.04 4.49
N PHE A 60 -7.56 3.57 3.52
CA PHE A 60 -7.53 3.07 2.15
C PHE A 60 -6.25 3.54 1.44
N SER A 61 -5.72 2.71 0.55
CA SER A 61 -4.69 3.16 -0.37
C SER A 61 -5.23 4.32 -1.22
N THR A 62 -4.39 5.32 -1.44
CA THR A 62 -4.67 6.46 -2.33
C THR A 62 -4.09 6.26 -3.74
N LEU A 63 -3.46 5.10 -4.00
CA LEU A 63 -3.01 4.70 -5.34
C LEU A 63 -4.16 4.15 -6.19
N PRO A 64 -4.06 4.18 -7.54
CA PRO A 64 -5.04 3.58 -8.44
C PRO A 64 -4.92 2.05 -8.48
N VAL A 65 -5.27 1.39 -7.37
CA VAL A 65 -5.02 -0.04 -7.13
C VAL A 65 -5.65 -0.97 -8.16
N LYS A 66 -6.80 -0.62 -8.75
CA LYS A 66 -7.39 -1.42 -9.83
C LYS A 66 -6.65 -1.20 -11.15
N ALA A 67 -6.21 0.03 -11.43
CA ALA A 67 -5.36 0.30 -12.60
C ALA A 67 -4.05 -0.49 -12.52
N MET A 68 -3.43 -0.54 -11.34
CA MET A 68 -2.21 -1.33 -11.07
C MET A 68 -2.44 -2.82 -11.36
N VAL A 69 -3.53 -3.41 -10.85
CA VAL A 69 -3.84 -4.83 -11.10
C VAL A 69 -4.09 -5.09 -12.58
N GLU A 70 -4.83 -4.23 -13.28
CA GLU A 70 -5.08 -4.38 -14.71
C GLU A 70 -3.78 -4.25 -15.54
N ALA A 71 -2.86 -3.36 -15.15
CA ALA A 71 -1.58 -3.21 -15.81
C ALA A 71 -0.70 -4.45 -15.65
N ILE A 72 -0.60 -5.01 -14.44
CA ILE A 72 0.12 -6.28 -14.20
C ILE A 72 -0.49 -7.42 -15.04
N ARG A 73 -1.83 -7.50 -15.10
CA ARG A 73 -2.52 -8.54 -15.90
C ARG A 73 -2.25 -8.41 -17.41
N ARG A 74 -2.08 -7.20 -17.94
CA ARG A 74 -1.72 -6.98 -19.35
C ARG A 74 -0.34 -7.52 -19.70
N GLU A 75 0.57 -7.60 -18.72
CA GLU A 75 1.88 -8.26 -18.86
C GLU A 75 1.80 -9.79 -18.86
N GLY A 76 0.60 -10.36 -18.73
CA GLY A 76 0.37 -11.81 -18.66
C GLY A 76 0.63 -12.39 -17.26
N LEU A 77 0.70 -11.54 -16.23
CA LEU A 77 1.06 -11.95 -14.87
C LEU A 77 -0.16 -12.09 -13.95
N PRO A 78 -0.15 -13.05 -13.01
CA PRO A 78 -1.24 -13.21 -12.05
C PRO A 78 -1.27 -12.02 -11.08
N SER A 79 -2.43 -11.36 -11.02
CA SER A 79 -2.64 -10.26 -10.07
C SER A 79 -4.08 -10.13 -9.62
N SER A 80 -4.28 -9.68 -8.39
CA SER A 80 -5.60 -9.39 -7.80
C SER A 80 -5.53 -8.23 -6.82
N LEU A 81 -6.70 -7.72 -6.43
CA LEU A 81 -6.82 -6.69 -5.41
C LEU A 81 -7.14 -7.35 -4.08
N SER A 82 -6.28 -7.13 -3.09
CA SER A 82 -6.43 -7.67 -1.73
C SER A 82 -7.15 -6.66 -0.82
N ASN A 83 -7.98 -7.18 0.08
CA ASN A 83 -8.70 -6.39 1.09
C ASN A 83 -8.10 -6.52 2.50
N SER A 84 -6.93 -7.17 2.63
CA SER A 84 -6.19 -7.24 3.89
C SER A 84 -4.69 -7.40 3.62
N ALA A 85 -3.90 -6.48 4.15
CA ALA A 85 -2.45 -6.57 4.21
C ALA A 85 -1.95 -7.49 5.34
N GLY A 86 -2.86 -8.18 6.05
CA GLY A 86 -2.57 -8.90 7.28
C GLY A 86 -2.55 -7.99 8.51
N THR A 87 -1.93 -8.46 9.59
CA THR A 87 -1.82 -7.76 10.89
C THR A 87 -0.38 -7.73 11.39
N TYR A 88 0.58 -7.98 10.49
CA TYR A 88 2.00 -8.00 10.79
C TYR A 88 2.69 -6.75 10.22
N VAL A 89 4.03 -6.73 10.20
CA VAL A 89 4.86 -5.59 9.81
C VAL A 89 4.48 -4.96 8.44
N CYS A 90 3.95 -5.75 7.50
CA CYS A 90 3.48 -5.21 6.21
C CYS A 90 2.27 -4.27 6.37
N ASN A 91 1.29 -4.67 7.17
CA ASN A 91 0.14 -3.83 7.52
C ASN A 91 0.58 -2.63 8.36
N HIS A 92 1.46 -2.85 9.34
CA HIS A 92 2.06 -1.78 10.16
C HIS A 92 2.66 -0.68 9.29
N LEU A 93 3.51 -1.06 8.32
CA LEU A 93 4.18 -0.13 7.43
C LEU A 93 3.19 0.63 6.53
N MET A 94 2.25 -0.10 5.89
CA MET A 94 1.24 0.54 5.04
C MET A 94 0.39 1.54 5.84
N TYR A 95 -0.07 1.14 7.03
CA TYR A 95 -0.86 2.00 7.91
C TYR A 95 -0.06 3.22 8.34
N GLY A 96 1.19 3.05 8.78
CA GLY A 96 2.05 4.15 9.26
C GLY A 96 2.34 5.19 8.17
N VAL A 97 2.58 4.76 6.93
CA VAL A 97 2.76 5.69 5.79
C VAL A 97 1.47 6.48 5.53
N LEU A 98 0.31 5.80 5.44
CA LEU A 98 -0.97 6.45 5.20
C LEU A 98 -1.38 7.40 6.34
N TYR A 99 -1.16 6.97 7.59
CA TYR A 99 -1.37 7.78 8.78
C TYR A 99 -0.53 9.05 8.75
N PHE A 100 0.77 8.93 8.46
CA PHE A 100 1.69 10.06 8.39
C PHE A 100 1.25 11.08 7.33
N LEU A 101 0.91 10.61 6.13
CA LEU A 101 0.44 11.49 5.06
C LEU A 101 -0.88 12.19 5.44
N ASN A 102 -1.84 11.44 6.00
CA ASN A 102 -3.11 12.00 6.45
C ASN A 102 -2.93 13.07 7.55
N LYS A 103 -2.06 12.82 8.54
CA LYS A 103 -1.78 13.79 9.61
C LYS A 103 -1.12 15.06 9.08
N ASN A 104 -0.18 14.95 8.16
CA ASN A 104 0.50 16.12 7.59
C ASN A 104 -0.41 16.92 6.65
N ASP A 105 -1.29 16.27 5.91
CA ASP A 105 -2.32 16.97 5.12
C ASP A 105 -3.30 17.74 6.02
N CYS A 106 -3.63 17.19 7.19
CA CYS A 106 -4.51 17.84 8.17
C CYS A 106 -3.84 19.02 8.92
N GLN A 107 -2.50 19.05 9.03
CA GLN A 107 -1.79 20.10 9.76
C GLN A 107 -1.67 21.44 9.00
N VAL A 108 -2.15 21.53 7.76
CA VAL A 108 -2.22 22.79 6.98
C VAL A 108 -3.48 23.62 7.34
N GLY A 109 -4.17 23.32 8.44
CA GLY A 109 -5.26 24.14 8.94
C GLY A 109 -5.47 23.97 10.43
N ASN A 110 -5.13 25.01 11.20
CA ASN A 110 -5.47 25.11 12.62
C ASN A 110 -6.93 24.71 12.90
N GLY A 111 -7.13 23.54 13.50
CA GLY A 111 -8.13 23.35 14.54
C GLY A 111 -9.60 23.19 14.15
N HIS A 112 -9.97 22.84 12.92
CA HIS A 112 -11.32 22.34 12.62
C HIS A 112 -11.28 21.29 11.52
N LEU A 113 -11.93 20.14 11.76
CA LEU A 113 -12.17 19.08 10.78
C LEU A 113 -13.07 19.66 9.67
N GLN A 114 -12.44 20.26 8.67
CA GLN A 114 -13.09 20.73 7.44
C GLN A 114 -12.55 19.85 6.32
N TYR A 115 -13.42 19.01 5.77
CA TYR A 115 -13.21 18.40 4.46
C TYR A 115 -13.11 19.57 3.47
N LYS A 116 -11.89 20.01 3.14
CA LYS A 116 -11.69 21.16 2.26
C LYS A 116 -11.92 20.74 0.82
N ASP A 117 -13.18 20.73 0.40
CA ASP A 117 -13.53 21.06 -0.97
C ASP A 117 -13.06 22.50 -1.23
N SER A 118 -11.92 22.62 -1.93
CA SER A 118 -11.35 23.85 -2.46
C SER A 118 -11.07 24.98 -1.45
N CYS A 119 -9.80 25.22 -1.13
CA CYS A 119 -9.38 26.50 -0.58
C CYS A 119 -8.29 27.11 -1.47
N LEU A 120 -8.58 28.32 -1.92
CA LEU A 120 -7.68 29.28 -2.53
C LEU A 120 -6.92 29.98 -1.40
N LEU A 121 -5.59 29.97 -1.47
CA LEU A 121 -4.72 30.97 -0.86
C LEU A 121 -3.57 31.26 -1.83
N ASN A 122 -3.18 32.53 -1.84
CA ASN A 122 -2.39 33.22 -2.87
C ASN A 122 -0.87 33.05 -2.72
N ASP A 123 -0.22 33.30 -3.85
CA ASP A 123 1.16 33.74 -4.09
C ASP A 123 2.29 32.70 -4.05
N GLY A 124 2.50 32.06 -5.21
CA GLY A 124 3.85 31.72 -5.70
C GLY A 124 4.36 30.30 -5.45
N GLU A 125 3.75 29.53 -4.56
CA GLU A 125 4.09 28.11 -4.38
C GLU A 125 3.17 27.26 -5.27
N GLU A 126 3.76 26.60 -6.28
CA GLU A 126 3.06 25.56 -7.04
C GLU A 126 2.42 24.57 -6.06
N LYS A 127 1.09 24.42 -6.11
CA LYS A 127 0.36 23.43 -5.31
C LYS A 127 0.96 22.04 -5.56
N ARG A 128 1.77 21.57 -4.63
CA ARG A 128 2.27 20.20 -4.66
C ARG A 128 1.08 19.27 -4.50
N GLN A 129 0.90 18.36 -5.44
CA GLN A 129 -0.14 17.34 -5.36
C GLN A 129 0.06 16.51 -4.09
N ALA A 130 -1.04 16.16 -3.41
CA ALA A 130 -0.97 15.31 -2.23
C ALA A 130 -0.28 13.99 -2.57
N VAL A 131 0.70 13.59 -1.75
CA VAL A 131 1.48 12.38 -1.98
C VAL A 131 0.55 11.17 -1.88
N LYS A 132 0.54 10.31 -2.90
CA LYS A 132 -0.25 9.08 -2.89
C LYS A 132 0.54 7.93 -2.29
N ALA A 133 -0.13 6.99 -1.62
CA ALA A 133 0.53 5.85 -1.01
C ALA A 133 -0.30 4.57 -1.03
N GLY A 134 0.42 3.45 -1.07
CA GLY A 134 -0.17 2.12 -1.03
C GLY A 134 0.89 1.03 -0.93
N PHE A 135 0.43 -0.21 -1.06
CA PHE A 135 1.25 -1.38 -0.80
C PHE A 135 0.99 -2.46 -1.85
N ILE A 136 2.06 -3.18 -2.22
CA ILE A 136 1.97 -4.41 -3.00
C ILE A 136 2.55 -5.56 -2.20
N HIS A 137 1.81 -6.66 -2.14
CA HIS A 137 2.35 -7.95 -1.77
C HIS A 137 2.78 -8.75 -2.99
N VAL A 138 3.99 -9.29 -2.96
CA VAL A 138 4.52 -10.23 -3.95
C VAL A 138 4.56 -11.66 -3.38
N PRO A 139 4.43 -12.69 -4.22
CA PRO A 139 4.45 -14.08 -3.77
C PRO A 139 5.88 -14.54 -3.41
N TYR A 140 6.03 -15.84 -3.13
CA TYR A 140 7.36 -16.43 -2.98
C TYR A 140 8.15 -16.46 -4.28
N LEU A 141 9.47 -16.43 -4.17
CA LEU A 141 10.38 -16.85 -5.22
C LEU A 141 10.37 -18.38 -5.37
N PRO A 142 10.64 -18.94 -6.58
CA PRO A 142 10.76 -20.38 -6.76
C PRO A 142 11.81 -21.00 -5.84
N GLU A 143 12.88 -20.27 -5.50
CA GLU A 143 13.91 -20.73 -4.59
C GLU A 143 13.41 -20.94 -3.15
N GLN A 144 12.38 -20.20 -2.73
CA GLN A 144 11.80 -20.29 -1.38
C GLN A 144 10.80 -21.45 -1.26
N THR A 145 10.32 -21.99 -2.38
CA THR A 145 9.29 -23.05 -2.42
C THR A 145 9.84 -24.43 -2.78
N LYS A 146 11.15 -24.56 -3.07
CA LYS A 146 11.81 -25.81 -3.50
C LYS A 146 11.44 -27.05 -2.70
N ASN A 147 11.25 -26.91 -1.39
CA ASN A 147 10.96 -28.01 -0.46
C ASN A 147 9.49 -28.11 -0.04
N GLN A 148 8.60 -27.30 -0.61
CA GLN A 148 7.19 -27.22 -0.24
C GLN A 148 6.32 -27.47 -1.47
N LYS A 149 5.76 -28.68 -1.57
CA LYS A 149 4.86 -29.05 -2.67
C LYS A 149 3.64 -28.11 -2.69
N ASN A 150 3.28 -27.64 -3.89
CA ASN A 150 2.10 -26.82 -4.18
C ASN A 150 2.11 -25.40 -3.58
N LEU A 151 3.22 -24.91 -3.05
CA LEU A 151 3.30 -23.51 -2.63
C LEU A 151 3.51 -22.62 -3.86
N PRO A 152 2.61 -21.66 -4.15
CA PRO A 152 2.75 -20.82 -5.32
C PRO A 152 3.98 -19.93 -5.21
N SER A 153 4.59 -19.64 -6.36
CA SER A 153 5.73 -18.75 -6.49
C SER A 153 5.76 -18.10 -7.86
N LEU A 154 6.48 -16.98 -7.98
CA LEU A 154 6.64 -16.24 -9.22
C LEU A 154 8.14 -15.89 -9.41
N PRO A 155 8.73 -16.10 -10.61
CA PRO A 155 10.12 -15.74 -10.86
C PRO A 155 10.41 -14.26 -10.58
N LEU A 156 11.62 -13.96 -10.11
CA LEU A 156 12.02 -12.58 -9.78
C LEU A 156 11.81 -11.62 -10.96
N LEU A 157 12.16 -12.04 -12.17
CA LEU A 157 12.02 -11.23 -13.37
C LEU A 157 10.55 -10.87 -13.65
N ASP A 158 9.64 -11.80 -13.42
CA ASP A 158 8.20 -11.56 -13.58
C ASP A 158 7.66 -10.64 -12.48
N MET A 159 8.16 -10.78 -11.24
CA MET A 159 7.82 -9.83 -10.18
C MET A 159 8.29 -8.40 -10.52
N VAL A 160 9.51 -8.24 -11.04
CA VAL A 160 10.03 -6.94 -11.48
C VAL A 160 9.16 -6.35 -12.59
N ARG A 161 8.84 -7.11 -13.64
CA ARG A 161 7.96 -6.67 -14.73
C ARG A 161 6.59 -6.22 -14.23
N GLY A 162 6.00 -6.97 -13.30
CA GLY A 162 4.72 -6.61 -12.70
C GLY A 162 4.81 -5.32 -11.87
N LEU A 163 5.87 -5.14 -11.08
CA LEU A 163 6.08 -3.92 -10.30
C LEU A 163 6.31 -2.70 -11.21
N GLU A 164 7.08 -2.83 -12.29
CA GLU A 164 7.26 -1.78 -13.29
C GLU A 164 5.91 -1.38 -13.92
N ALA A 165 5.10 -2.35 -14.34
CA ALA A 165 3.76 -2.10 -14.88
C ALA A 165 2.84 -1.39 -13.87
N ALA A 166 2.91 -1.78 -12.59
CA ALA A 166 2.14 -1.11 -11.53
C ALA A 166 2.60 0.33 -11.31
N ILE A 167 3.90 0.60 -11.33
CA ILE A 167 4.46 1.95 -11.19
C ILE A 167 4.04 2.84 -12.36
N CYS A 168 4.11 2.35 -13.60
CA CYS A 168 3.60 3.07 -14.77
C CYS A 168 2.11 3.39 -14.62
N ALA A 169 1.31 2.43 -14.15
CA ALA A 169 -0.13 2.65 -13.91
C ALA A 169 -0.40 3.72 -12.85
N ILE A 170 0.44 3.85 -11.82
CA ILE A 170 0.33 4.93 -10.82
C ILE A 170 0.55 6.29 -11.49
N ALA A 171 1.59 6.41 -12.32
CA ALA A 171 1.94 7.66 -13.00
C ALA A 171 0.89 8.08 -14.05
N GLU A 172 0.26 7.11 -14.72
CA GLU A 172 -0.71 7.36 -15.80
C GLU A 172 -2.14 7.61 -15.31
N ASN A 173 -2.46 7.28 -14.05
CA ASN A 173 -3.84 7.33 -13.54
C ASN A 173 -3.95 8.23 -12.30
N GLU A 174 -4.51 9.43 -12.48
CA GLU A 174 -4.83 10.29 -11.34
C GLU A 174 -5.94 9.70 -10.45
N VAL A 175 -6.94 9.08 -11.07
CA VAL A 175 -8.11 8.49 -10.42
C VAL A 175 -8.18 7.00 -10.77
N ASP A 176 -8.56 6.17 -9.80
CA ASP A 176 -8.66 4.72 -10.02
C ASP A 176 -9.80 4.32 -10.96
N LEU A 177 -9.69 3.12 -11.54
CA LEU A 177 -10.69 2.55 -12.43
C LEU A 177 -12.01 2.26 -11.70
N LYS A 178 -13.14 2.57 -12.35
CA LYS A 178 -14.47 2.14 -11.89
C LYS A 178 -14.80 0.73 -12.39
N LYS A 179 -14.04 -0.27 -11.90
CA LYS A 179 -14.26 -1.72 -12.16
C LYS A 179 -14.64 -2.49 -10.89
N ALA A 180 -15.39 -3.58 -11.04
CA ALA A 180 -15.78 -4.46 -9.93
C ALA A 180 -14.62 -5.38 -9.53
N TYR A 181 -14.17 -5.23 -8.27
CA TYR A 181 -13.11 -6.01 -7.63
C TYR A 181 -13.52 -6.37 -6.18
N GLY A 182 -14.83 -6.43 -5.93
CA GLY A 182 -15.36 -6.91 -4.66
C GLY A 182 -15.09 -8.41 -4.50
N CYS A 183 -15.06 -8.86 -3.26
CA CYS A 183 -15.09 -10.29 -2.93
C CYS A 183 -16.29 -10.54 -2.03
N GLU A 184 -16.95 -11.68 -2.22
CA GLU A 184 -17.98 -12.17 -1.30
C GLU A 184 -17.31 -12.90 -0.13
N CYS A 185 -17.99 -12.94 1.02
CA CYS A 185 -17.53 -13.61 2.23
C CYS A 185 -17.82 -15.12 2.24
#